data_AF-A0A5K7XGX4-F1
#
_entry.id   AF-A0A5K7XGX4-F1
#
_cell.length_a   1.000
_cell.length_b   1.000
_cell.length_c   1.000
_cell.angle_alpha   90.00
_cell.angle_beta   90.00
_cell.angle_gamma   90.00
#
_symmetry.space_group_name_H-M   'P 1'
#
loop_
_entity.id
_entity.type
_entity.pdbx_description
1 polymer ?
#
loop_
_entity_poly.entity_id
_entity_poly.type
_entity_poly.pdbx_seq_one_letter_code
_entity_poly.pdbx_strand_id
1 'polypeptide(L)'
;MNERSRTQLEKLLAYHAQGIFGLEEAANQIATLATVEDAGEMLAYVPEPLQSAVRSELVREASRFVGGECLQPEDSPFEIVGTSYKENYYGKIARTLLVTESHHDRPQLSVVCLPSFEPEWALLLLDVKRVGFMLSLRTAKSPIWPPERTEEVDVDNVRVKIDDALADGMKVAWEKMMRRVRHALPSSVVLDGVSYHFSFRAAAGRTHSPHPETAPGRLVELSHALRAYVEASDAARSAIRNSVLVNVEWFRQLA
;
A
#
# COMPACT_ATOMS: atom_id res chain seq x y z
N MET A 1 2.54 15.91 -24.02
CA MET A 1 2.41 16.59 -22.72
C MET A 1 1.12 17.39 -22.73
N ASN A 2 0.27 17.30 -21.70
CA ASN A 2 -0.96 18.08 -21.64
C ASN A 2 -0.70 19.55 -21.20
N GLU A 3 -1.64 20.45 -21.46
CA GLU A 3 -1.47 21.90 -21.19
C GLU A 3 -1.22 22.21 -19.69
N ARG A 4 -1.81 21.41 -18.79
CA ARG A 4 -1.61 21.53 -17.34
C ARG A 4 -0.17 21.18 -16.96
N SER A 5 0.34 20.05 -17.43
CA SER A 5 1.74 19.62 -17.20
C SER A 5 2.72 20.64 -17.78
N ARG A 6 2.44 21.20 -18.96
CA ARG A 6 3.26 22.25 -19.55
C ARG A 6 3.30 23.51 -18.68
N THR A 7 2.14 23.98 -18.23
CA THR A 7 2.03 25.16 -17.36
C THR A 7 2.79 24.97 -16.04
N GLN A 8 2.71 23.77 -15.46
CA GLN A 8 3.44 23.42 -14.23
C GLN A 8 4.96 23.36 -14.48
N LEU A 9 5.39 22.78 -15.60
CA LEU A 9 6.80 22.72 -15.98
C LEU A 9 7.40 24.12 -16.17
N GLU A 10 6.70 25.01 -16.87
CA GLU A 10 7.13 26.40 -17.06
C GLU A 10 7.29 27.14 -15.73
N LYS A 11 6.38 26.90 -14.79
CA LYS A 11 6.45 27.47 -13.44
C LYS A 11 7.68 26.97 -12.67
N LEU A 12 7.98 25.68 -12.73
CA LEU A 12 9.17 25.09 -12.09
C LEU A 12 10.46 25.63 -12.68
N LEU A 13 10.53 25.77 -14.01
CA LEU A 13 11.67 26.37 -14.71
C LEU A 13 11.86 27.84 -14.33
N ALA A 14 10.77 28.61 -14.22
CA ALA A 14 10.84 30.00 -13.77
C ALA A 14 11.35 30.12 -12.33
N TYR A 15 10.93 29.23 -11.42
CA TYR A 15 11.44 29.20 -10.05
C TYR A 15 12.93 28.86 -9.98
N HIS A 16 13.39 27.90 -10.78
CA HIS A 16 14.82 27.62 -10.88
C HIS A 16 15.61 28.82 -11.43
N ALA A 17 15.11 29.48 -12.48
CA ALA A 17 15.75 30.67 -13.06
C ALA A 17 15.83 31.85 -12.07
N GLN A 18 14.89 31.94 -11.13
CA GLN A 18 14.88 32.92 -10.04
C GLN A 18 15.78 32.51 -8.86
N GLY A 19 16.42 31.34 -8.91
CA GLY A 19 17.24 30.80 -7.82
C GLY A 19 16.43 30.31 -6.62
N ILE A 20 15.11 30.14 -6.76
CA ILE A 20 14.23 29.63 -5.69
C ILE A 20 14.51 28.13 -5.47
N PHE A 21 14.73 27.38 -6.55
CA PHE A 21 15.10 25.97 -6.49
C PHE A 21 16.53 25.75 -7.00
N GLY A 22 17.29 24.94 -6.25
CA GLY A 22 18.55 24.39 -6.73
C GLY A 22 18.37 23.45 -7.92
N LEU A 23 19.47 23.10 -8.59
CA LEU A 23 19.45 22.20 -9.76
C LEU A 23 18.79 20.85 -9.44
N GLU A 24 19.18 20.23 -8.32
CA GLU A 24 18.67 18.91 -7.90
C GLU A 24 17.19 18.96 -7.54
N GLU A 25 16.76 20.00 -6.81
CA GLU A 25 15.36 20.18 -6.42
C GLU A 25 14.46 20.44 -7.64
N ALA A 26 14.88 21.32 -8.56
CA ALA A 26 14.17 21.55 -9.80
C ALA A 26 14.08 20.28 -10.65
N ALA A 27 15.17 19.52 -10.77
CA ALA A 27 15.19 18.27 -11.51
C ALA A 27 14.24 17.23 -10.92
N ASN A 28 14.20 17.11 -9.59
CA ASN A 28 13.31 16.20 -8.91
C ASN A 28 11.83 16.57 -9.12
N GLN A 29 11.47 17.85 -8.93
CA GLN A 29 10.09 18.34 -9.13
C GLN A 29 9.62 18.19 -10.58
N ILE A 30 10.53 18.34 -11.55
CA ILE A 30 10.20 18.13 -12.97
C ILE A 30 9.99 16.64 -13.25
N ALA A 31 10.83 15.76 -12.70
CA ALA A 31 10.70 14.32 -12.90
C ALA A 31 9.40 13.76 -12.30
N THR A 32 8.94 14.26 -11.15
CA THR A 32 7.67 13.84 -10.53
C THR A 32 6.43 14.31 -11.31
N LEU A 33 6.58 15.32 -12.17
CA LEU A 33 5.51 15.81 -13.04
C LEU A 33 5.36 14.96 -14.31
N ALA A 34 6.40 14.21 -14.69
CA ALA A 34 6.43 13.44 -15.92
C ALA A 34 5.67 12.12 -15.80
N THR A 35 4.91 11.81 -16.85
CA THR A 35 4.33 10.49 -17.08
C THR A 35 5.23 9.69 -18.02
N VAL A 36 5.04 8.37 -18.08
CA VAL A 36 5.75 7.52 -19.05
C VAL A 36 5.51 7.98 -20.50
N GLU A 37 4.31 8.49 -20.78
CA GLU A 37 3.90 8.90 -22.13
C GLU A 37 4.50 10.24 -22.57
N ASP A 38 4.78 11.16 -21.64
CA ASP A 38 5.25 12.52 -21.96
C ASP A 38 6.67 12.85 -21.48
N ALA A 39 7.36 11.93 -20.80
CA ALA A 39 8.74 12.13 -20.32
C ALA A 39 9.72 12.59 -21.42
N GLY A 40 9.59 12.05 -22.64
CA GLY A 40 10.44 12.44 -23.77
C GLY A 40 10.20 13.89 -24.23
N GLU A 41 8.94 14.30 -24.29
CA GLU A 41 8.55 15.67 -24.66
C GLU A 41 8.93 16.67 -23.57
N MET A 42 8.73 16.31 -22.30
CA MET A 42 9.17 17.12 -21.16
C MET A 42 10.68 17.35 -21.18
N LEU A 43 11.47 16.28 -21.38
CA LEU A 43 12.91 16.39 -21.41
C LEU A 43 13.39 17.30 -22.56
N ALA A 44 12.72 17.27 -23.70
CA ALA A 44 13.00 18.17 -24.83
C ALA A 44 12.63 19.64 -24.52
N TYR A 45 11.68 19.88 -23.62
CA TYR A 45 11.26 21.22 -23.18
C TYR A 45 12.19 21.83 -22.12
N VAL A 46 12.92 20.99 -21.39
CA VAL A 46 13.85 21.41 -20.33
C VAL A 46 15.12 22.03 -20.95
N PRO A 47 15.61 23.18 -20.44
CA PRO A 47 16.86 23.78 -20.89
C PRO A 47 18.07 22.83 -20.75
N GLU A 48 18.98 22.84 -21.71
CA GLU A 48 20.13 21.92 -21.79
C GLU A 48 20.89 21.72 -20.44
N PRO A 49 21.21 22.78 -19.66
CA PRO A 49 21.93 22.61 -18.40
C PRO A 49 21.21 21.74 -17.35
N LEU A 50 19.88 21.65 -17.43
CA LEU A 50 19.04 20.85 -16.53
C LEU A 50 18.77 19.44 -17.06
N GLN A 51 18.93 19.20 -18.37
CA GLN A 51 18.48 17.95 -18.99
C GLN A 51 19.17 16.72 -18.40
N SER A 52 20.46 16.80 -18.06
CA SER A 52 21.19 15.67 -17.46
C SER A 52 20.65 15.30 -16.07
N ALA A 53 20.39 16.31 -15.23
CA ALA A 53 19.82 16.11 -13.91
C ALA A 53 18.38 15.58 -14.01
N VAL A 54 17.53 16.20 -14.85
CA VAL A 54 16.16 15.75 -15.08
C VAL A 54 16.13 14.32 -15.64
N ARG A 55 16.99 13.98 -16.61
CA ARG A 55 17.07 12.61 -17.14
C ARG A 55 17.44 11.60 -16.05
N SER A 56 18.41 11.93 -15.20
CA SER A 56 18.82 11.06 -14.10
C SER A 56 17.67 10.84 -13.12
N GLU A 57 16.92 11.90 -12.79
CA GLU A 57 15.74 11.85 -11.95
C GLU A 57 14.58 11.08 -12.61
N LEU A 58 14.33 11.26 -13.91
CA LEU A 58 13.33 10.48 -14.66
C LEU A 58 13.67 8.99 -14.67
N VAL A 59 14.93 8.62 -14.86
CA VAL A 59 15.37 7.21 -14.77
C VAL A 59 15.18 6.69 -13.36
N ARG A 60 15.46 7.50 -12.34
CA ARG A 60 15.26 7.14 -10.93
C ARG A 60 13.77 6.93 -10.62
N GLU A 61 12.89 7.83 -11.05
CA GLU A 61 11.44 7.70 -10.91
C GLU A 61 10.92 6.48 -11.70
N ALA A 62 11.32 6.31 -12.95
CA ALA A 62 10.97 5.11 -13.73
C ALA A 62 11.43 3.82 -13.04
N SER A 63 12.61 3.83 -12.42
CA SER A 63 13.09 2.70 -11.62
C SER A 63 12.28 2.48 -10.35
N ARG A 64 11.74 3.54 -9.72
CA ARG A 64 10.78 3.44 -8.61
C ARG A 64 9.47 2.81 -9.06
N PHE A 65 8.97 3.15 -10.25
CA PHE A 65 7.81 2.49 -10.84
C PHE A 65 8.10 1.01 -11.08
N VAL A 66 9.17 0.68 -11.80
CA VAL A 66 9.53 -0.71 -12.13
C VAL A 66 9.83 -1.55 -10.88
N GLY A 67 10.52 -0.99 -9.89
CA GLY A 67 10.77 -1.63 -8.60
C GLY A 67 9.55 -1.68 -7.68
N GLY A 68 8.62 -0.73 -7.85
CA GLY A 68 7.39 -0.59 -7.09
C GLY A 68 6.22 -1.45 -7.60
N GLU A 69 6.43 -2.25 -8.65
CA GLU A 69 5.44 -3.19 -9.20
C GLU A 69 5.31 -4.51 -8.42
N CYS A 70 6.06 -4.66 -7.32
CA CYS A 70 6.09 -5.85 -6.50
C CYS A 70 6.04 -5.54 -5.00
N LEU A 71 5.51 -6.49 -4.24
CA LEU A 71 5.69 -6.51 -2.78
C LEU A 71 7.10 -7.00 -2.46
N GLN A 72 7.69 -6.48 -1.38
CA GLN A 72 8.91 -7.04 -0.82
C GLN A 72 8.58 -8.34 -0.07
N PRO A 73 9.41 -9.40 -0.18
CA PRO A 73 9.16 -10.65 0.53
C PRO A 73 9.21 -10.46 2.04
N GLU A 74 8.37 -11.24 2.71
CA GLU A 74 8.33 -11.39 4.15
C GLU A 74 8.08 -12.89 4.44
N ASP A 75 8.80 -13.48 5.39
CA ASP A 75 8.68 -14.92 5.67
C ASP A 75 7.34 -15.27 6.34
N SER A 76 6.77 -14.32 7.07
CA SER A 76 5.46 -14.36 7.72
C SER A 76 4.90 -12.94 7.73
N PRO A 77 3.58 -12.70 7.76
CA PRO A 77 3.05 -11.35 7.98
C PRO A 77 3.64 -10.66 9.21
N PHE A 78 4.15 -11.44 10.18
CA PHE A 78 5.02 -11.00 11.27
C PHE A 78 5.95 -12.16 11.65
N GLU A 79 7.15 -12.22 11.10
CA GLU A 79 8.14 -13.19 11.56
C GLU A 79 8.79 -12.73 12.87
N ILE A 80 8.86 -13.63 13.85
CA ILE A 80 9.56 -13.44 15.14
C ILE A 80 10.87 -14.21 15.03
N VAL A 81 11.93 -13.61 14.48
CA VAL A 81 13.26 -14.22 14.43
C VAL A 81 14.31 -13.26 14.98
N GLY A 82 14.68 -13.48 16.25
CA GLY A 82 15.78 -12.78 16.92
C GLY A 82 15.46 -12.36 18.36
N THR A 83 16.16 -11.33 18.85
CA THR A 83 15.91 -10.66 20.14
C THR A 83 15.76 -9.15 19.96
N SER A 84 15.46 -8.71 18.74
CA SER A 84 15.47 -7.29 18.38
C SER A 84 14.17 -6.57 18.75
N TYR A 85 14.28 -5.27 19.02
CA TYR A 85 13.15 -4.38 19.36
C TYR A 85 11.97 -4.47 18.37
N LYS A 86 12.27 -4.69 17.08
CA LYS A 86 11.25 -4.84 16.02
C LYS A 86 10.36 -6.06 16.21
N GLU A 87 10.89 -7.15 16.77
CA GLU A 87 10.13 -8.38 16.98
C GLU A 87 9.16 -8.27 18.13
N ASN A 88 9.52 -7.54 19.19
CA ASN A 88 8.59 -7.26 20.29
C ASN A 88 7.38 -6.48 19.78
N TYR A 89 7.60 -5.54 18.86
CA TYR A 89 6.51 -4.78 18.24
C TYR A 89 5.66 -5.65 17.32
N TYR A 90 6.25 -6.32 16.32
CA TYR A 90 5.49 -7.17 15.38
C TYR A 90 4.80 -8.36 16.06
N GLY A 91 5.44 -8.96 17.06
CA GLY A 91 4.80 -9.98 17.89
C GLY A 91 3.61 -9.44 18.68
N LYS A 92 3.68 -8.21 19.18
CA LYS A 92 2.54 -7.54 19.83
C LYS A 92 1.43 -7.24 18.83
N ILE A 93 1.75 -6.72 17.64
CA ILE A 93 0.80 -6.52 16.54
C ILE A 93 0.06 -7.82 16.21
N ALA A 94 0.77 -8.93 16.01
CA ALA A 94 0.17 -10.22 15.70
C ALA A 94 -0.79 -10.70 16.80
N ARG A 95 -0.37 -10.61 18.07
CA ARG A 95 -1.20 -11.01 19.23
C ARG A 95 -2.39 -10.08 19.45
N THR A 96 -2.30 -8.81 19.08
CA THR A 96 -3.38 -7.84 19.27
C THR A 96 -4.37 -7.89 18.10
N LEU A 97 -3.89 -7.88 16.87
CA LEU A 97 -4.73 -7.69 15.69
C LEU A 97 -5.07 -8.98 14.93
N LEU A 98 -4.28 -10.05 15.01
CA LEU A 98 -4.50 -11.27 14.20
C LEU A 98 -5.13 -12.46 14.93
N VAL A 99 -5.45 -12.34 16.22
CA VAL A 99 -5.97 -13.47 17.04
C VAL A 99 -7.41 -13.82 16.68
N THR A 100 -7.68 -14.92 15.99
CA THR A 100 -9.05 -15.32 15.64
C THR A 100 -9.79 -15.90 16.86
N GLU A 101 -11.10 -15.60 17.00
CA GLU A 101 -11.93 -16.06 18.13
C GLU A 101 -12.15 -17.58 18.13
N SER A 102 -12.11 -18.21 16.96
CA SER A 102 -12.26 -19.65 16.81
C SER A 102 -11.10 -20.24 16.02
N HIS A 103 -10.67 -21.44 16.39
CA HIS A 103 -9.73 -22.24 15.59
C HIS A 103 -10.30 -22.62 14.21
N HIS A 104 -11.60 -22.45 14.00
CA HIS A 104 -12.26 -22.69 12.72
C HIS A 104 -12.27 -21.46 11.81
N ASP A 105 -12.05 -20.25 12.34
CA ASP A 105 -12.02 -19.02 11.58
C ASP A 105 -10.64 -18.85 10.93
N ARG A 106 -10.35 -19.63 9.89
CA ARG A 106 -9.03 -19.57 9.23
C ARG A 106 -8.97 -18.37 8.28
N PRO A 107 -8.05 -17.41 8.50
CA PRO A 107 -7.84 -16.33 7.54
C PRO A 107 -7.36 -16.89 6.20
N GLN A 108 -8.06 -16.52 5.12
CA GLN A 108 -7.68 -16.86 3.76
C GLN A 108 -6.69 -15.83 3.19
N LEU A 109 -6.88 -14.57 3.57
CA LEU A 109 -5.97 -13.47 3.32
C LEU A 109 -6.02 -12.48 4.48
N SER A 110 -4.97 -11.69 4.62
CA SER A 110 -4.94 -10.55 5.51
C SER A 110 -4.17 -9.38 4.95
N VAL A 111 -4.44 -8.20 5.50
CA VAL A 111 -3.58 -7.03 5.44
C VAL A 111 -3.52 -6.41 6.82
N VAL A 112 -2.32 -5.99 7.25
CA VAL A 112 -2.14 -5.15 8.43
C VAL A 112 -1.49 -3.84 8.01
N CYS A 113 -2.09 -2.75 8.47
CA CYS A 113 -1.64 -1.40 8.20
C CYS A 113 -1.02 -0.82 9.47
N LEU A 114 0.22 -0.36 9.33
CA LEU A 114 1.03 0.21 10.40
C LEU A 114 1.34 1.67 10.03
N PRO A 115 0.39 2.59 10.27
CA PRO A 115 0.62 4.01 10.06
C PRO A 115 1.57 4.55 11.13
N SER A 116 2.36 5.54 10.75
CA SER A 116 3.20 6.27 11.71
C SER A 116 2.31 7.12 12.62
N PHE A 117 2.40 6.92 13.94
CA PHE A 117 1.72 7.70 14.99
C PHE A 117 0.18 7.59 15.06
N GLU A 118 -0.43 6.72 14.27
CA GLU A 118 -1.87 6.44 14.34
C GLU A 118 -2.12 5.00 14.82
N PRO A 119 -3.31 4.68 15.35
CA PRO A 119 -3.64 3.31 15.71
C PRO A 119 -3.63 2.36 14.51
N GLU A 120 -3.03 1.20 14.71
CA GLU A 120 -2.88 0.16 13.70
C GLU A 120 -4.20 -0.60 13.48
N TRP A 121 -4.38 -1.15 12.28
CA TRP A 121 -5.54 -1.96 11.96
C TRP A 121 -5.20 -3.16 11.08
N ALA A 122 -6.01 -4.21 11.18
CA ALA A 122 -5.91 -5.40 10.36
C ALA A 122 -7.26 -5.72 9.72
N LEU A 123 -7.23 -6.17 8.47
CA LEU A 123 -8.38 -6.69 7.75
C LEU A 123 -8.11 -8.16 7.40
N LEU A 124 -9.05 -9.03 7.73
CA LEU A 124 -8.96 -10.47 7.49
C LEU A 124 -10.19 -10.95 6.71
N LEU A 125 -9.97 -11.76 5.69
CA LEU A 125 -11.05 -12.55 5.07
C LEU A 125 -11.08 -13.92 5.72
N LEU A 126 -12.14 -14.20 6.45
CA LEU A 126 -12.34 -15.44 7.18
C LEU A 126 -13.27 -16.38 6.39
N ASP A 127 -12.91 -17.66 6.31
CA ASP A 127 -13.82 -18.72 5.90
C ASP A 127 -14.49 -19.31 7.15
N VAL A 128 -15.74 -18.91 7.40
CA VAL A 128 -16.48 -19.30 8.60
C VAL A 128 -17.42 -20.45 8.24
N LYS A 129 -17.13 -21.63 8.80
CA LYS A 129 -17.88 -22.88 8.55
C LYS A 129 -19.38 -22.64 8.73
N ARG A 130 -20.18 -23.00 7.70
CA ARG A 130 -21.65 -22.85 7.61
C ARG A 130 -22.19 -21.41 7.44
N VAL A 131 -21.36 -20.38 7.58
CA VAL A 131 -21.78 -18.97 7.38
C VAL A 131 -21.34 -18.46 6.00
N GLY A 132 -20.20 -18.94 5.51
CA GLY A 132 -19.53 -18.47 4.29
C GLY A 132 -18.40 -17.51 4.63
N PHE A 133 -18.08 -16.61 3.70
CA PHE A 133 -17.01 -15.64 3.91
C PHE A 133 -17.44 -14.44 4.76
N MET A 134 -16.55 -14.02 5.66
CA MET A 134 -16.71 -12.81 6.46
C MET A 134 -15.45 -11.95 6.35
N LEU A 135 -15.63 -10.63 6.27
CA LEU A 135 -14.55 -9.68 6.52
C LEU A 135 -14.56 -9.31 8.00
N SER A 136 -13.39 -9.40 8.64
CA SER A 136 -13.15 -8.92 10.00
C SER A 136 -12.18 -7.74 9.92
N LEU A 137 -12.64 -6.56 10.31
CA LEU A 137 -11.81 -5.39 10.54
C LEU A 137 -11.51 -5.29 12.03
N ARG A 138 -10.24 -5.12 12.36
CA ARG A 138 -9.75 -4.97 13.72
C ARG A 138 -8.94 -3.71 13.83
N THR A 139 -9.34 -2.81 14.71
CA THR A 139 -8.72 -1.51 14.85
C THR A 139 -8.31 -1.31 16.30
N ALA A 140 -7.03 -1.03 16.52
CA ALA A 140 -6.54 -0.67 17.85
C ALA A 140 -7.16 0.68 18.27
N LYS A 141 -7.58 0.81 19.53
CA LYS A 141 -8.12 2.08 20.06
C LYS A 141 -7.04 3.11 20.39
N SER A 142 -5.81 2.65 20.56
CA SER A 142 -4.63 3.48 20.77
C SER A 142 -3.43 2.83 20.05
N PRO A 143 -2.38 3.60 19.70
CA PRO A 143 -1.19 3.02 19.09
C PRO A 143 -0.63 1.86 19.92
N ILE A 144 -0.28 0.77 19.24
CA ILE A 144 0.34 -0.41 19.85
C ILE A 144 1.80 -0.12 20.19
N TRP A 145 2.42 0.80 19.45
CA TRP A 145 3.73 1.37 19.77
C TRP A 145 3.70 2.27 21.03
N PRO A 146 4.77 2.27 21.86
CA PRO A 146 5.97 1.44 21.78
C PRO A 146 5.78 0.04 22.37
N PRO A 147 6.55 -0.98 21.93
CA PRO A 147 6.44 -2.35 22.43
C PRO A 147 6.69 -2.52 23.93
N GLU A 148 7.42 -1.61 24.59
CA GLU A 148 7.66 -1.65 26.04
C GLU A 148 6.39 -1.40 26.86
N ARG A 149 5.35 -0.82 26.25
CA ARG A 149 4.08 -0.60 26.92
C ARG A 149 3.49 -1.94 27.33
N THR A 150 3.35 -2.16 28.63
CA THR A 150 2.81 -3.40 29.21
C THR A 150 1.29 -3.46 29.18
N GLU A 151 0.62 -2.32 29.04
CA GLU A 151 -0.83 -2.24 28.93
C GLU A 151 -1.32 -2.96 27.67
N GLU A 152 -2.36 -3.76 27.85
CA GLU A 152 -3.12 -4.33 26.75
C GLU A 152 -3.83 -3.21 25.98
N VAL A 153 -3.82 -3.34 24.65
CA VAL A 153 -4.46 -2.37 23.77
C VAL A 153 -5.82 -2.91 23.39
N ASP A 154 -6.87 -2.17 23.72
CA ASP A 154 -8.22 -2.50 23.30
C ASP A 154 -8.35 -2.48 21.77
N VAL A 155 -9.11 -3.44 21.24
CA VAL A 155 -9.34 -3.60 19.80
C VAL A 155 -10.85 -3.61 19.53
N ASP A 156 -11.29 -2.71 18.66
CA ASP A 156 -12.62 -2.82 18.06
C ASP A 156 -12.58 -3.87 16.94
N ASN A 157 -13.54 -4.80 16.95
CA ASN A 157 -13.63 -5.87 15.97
C ASN A 157 -15.01 -5.85 15.32
N VAL A 158 -15.06 -5.46 14.06
CA VAL A 158 -16.28 -5.40 13.26
C VAL A 158 -16.24 -6.51 12.21
N ARG A 159 -17.30 -7.30 12.14
CA ARG A 159 -17.44 -8.38 11.16
C ARG A 159 -18.63 -8.16 10.25
N VAL A 160 -18.42 -8.30 8.95
CA VAL A 160 -19.47 -8.15 7.93
C VAL A 160 -19.42 -9.35 6.99
N LYS A 161 -20.59 -9.92 6.67
CA LYS A 161 -20.70 -10.97 5.67
C LYS A 161 -20.41 -10.41 4.28
N ILE A 162 -19.65 -11.15 3.49
CA ILE A 162 -19.36 -10.79 2.10
C ILE A 162 -19.86 -11.89 1.17
N ASP A 163 -20.27 -11.53 -0.04
CA ASP A 163 -20.67 -12.51 -1.04
C ASP A 163 -19.46 -13.30 -1.58
N ASP A 164 -19.70 -14.57 -1.91
CA ASP A 164 -18.65 -15.50 -2.32
C ASP A 164 -17.91 -15.03 -3.57
N ALA A 165 -18.61 -14.42 -4.53
CA ALA A 165 -18.01 -13.91 -5.76
C ALA A 165 -17.01 -12.76 -5.49
N LEU A 166 -17.34 -11.85 -4.56
CA LEU A 166 -16.44 -10.80 -4.15
C LEU A 166 -15.26 -11.35 -3.33
N ALA A 167 -15.50 -12.29 -2.42
CA ALA A 167 -14.45 -12.96 -1.66
C ALA A 167 -13.44 -13.68 -2.58
N ASP A 168 -13.92 -14.38 -3.60
CA ASP A 168 -13.05 -15.04 -4.58
C ASP A 168 -12.29 -14.03 -5.45
N GLY A 169 -12.93 -12.91 -5.81
CA GLY A 169 -12.25 -11.78 -6.46
C GLY A 169 -11.09 -11.23 -5.63
N MET A 170 -11.27 -11.07 -4.32
CA MET A 170 -10.20 -10.65 -3.40
C MET A 170 -9.07 -11.67 -3.33
N LYS A 171 -9.39 -12.98 -3.25
CA LYS A 171 -8.36 -14.04 -3.26
C LYS A 171 -7.52 -13.98 -4.53
N VAL A 172 -8.13 -13.75 -5.69
CA VAL A 172 -7.41 -13.60 -6.97
C VAL A 172 -6.47 -12.40 -6.93
N ALA A 173 -6.91 -11.25 -6.41
CA ALA A 173 -6.06 -10.07 -6.27
C ALA A 173 -4.84 -10.33 -5.38
N TRP A 174 -5.06 -10.92 -4.20
CA TRP A 174 -3.97 -11.29 -3.29
C TRP A 174 -3.03 -12.34 -3.89
N GLU A 175 -3.57 -13.39 -4.52
CA GLU A 175 -2.78 -14.45 -5.14
C GLU A 175 -1.85 -13.90 -6.23
N LYS A 176 -2.38 -13.03 -7.12
CA LYS A 176 -1.56 -12.41 -8.17
C LYS A 176 -0.44 -11.55 -7.61
N MET A 177 -0.72 -10.80 -6.53
CA MET A 177 0.31 -10.02 -5.87
C MET A 177 1.37 -10.88 -5.18
N MET A 178 0.97 -11.96 -4.50
CA MET A 178 1.92 -12.88 -3.88
C MET A 178 2.85 -13.55 -4.90
N ARG A 179 2.36 -13.90 -6.09
CA ARG A 179 3.18 -14.46 -7.18
C ARG A 179 4.22 -13.47 -7.73
N ARG A 180 4.03 -12.18 -7.47
CA ARG A 180 4.92 -11.09 -7.92
C ARG A 180 5.85 -10.60 -6.83
N VAL A 181 5.81 -11.17 -5.62
CA VAL A 181 6.70 -10.80 -4.50
C VAL A 181 8.17 -10.98 -4.92
N ARG A 182 8.97 -9.92 -4.81
CA ARG A 182 10.40 -9.90 -5.14
C ARG A 182 11.14 -8.90 -4.27
N HIS A 183 12.43 -9.09 -4.08
CA HIS A 183 13.25 -8.07 -3.43
C HIS A 183 13.29 -6.83 -4.33
N ALA A 184 12.71 -5.73 -3.86
CA ALA A 184 12.80 -4.44 -4.53
C ALA A 184 14.27 -3.99 -4.56
N LEU A 185 14.62 -3.19 -5.57
CA LEU A 185 15.89 -2.47 -5.56
C LEU A 185 15.96 -1.58 -4.31
N PRO A 186 17.14 -1.34 -3.74
CA PRO A 186 17.29 -0.48 -2.57
C PRO A 186 16.68 0.90 -2.86
N SER A 187 15.54 1.21 -2.25
CA SER A 187 14.95 2.54 -2.31
C SER A 187 15.60 3.43 -1.26
N SER A 188 15.61 4.74 -1.50
CA SER A 188 15.93 5.74 -0.49
C SER A 188 15.09 5.48 0.77
N VAL A 189 15.72 5.58 1.95
CA VAL A 189 15.05 5.44 3.25
C VAL A 189 13.94 6.49 3.31
N VAL A 190 12.68 6.03 3.37
CA VAL A 190 11.54 6.90 3.67
C VAL A 190 11.43 6.95 5.20
N LEU A 191 11.46 8.15 5.77
CA LEU A 191 11.49 8.36 7.23
C LEU A 191 10.10 8.29 7.86
N ASP A 192 9.06 8.55 7.07
CA ASP A 192 7.67 8.61 7.47
C ASP A 192 6.77 7.89 6.46
N GLY A 193 5.75 7.21 6.96
CA GLY A 193 4.82 6.54 6.06
C GLY A 193 3.99 5.48 6.72
N VAL A 194 3.35 4.69 5.86
CA VAL A 194 2.46 3.61 6.25
C VAL A 194 3.00 2.32 5.68
N SER A 195 3.29 1.36 6.56
CA SER A 195 3.69 0.02 6.15
C SER A 195 2.46 -0.87 6.05
N TYR A 196 2.38 -1.66 4.98
CA TYR A 196 1.31 -2.62 4.76
C TYR A 196 1.92 -4.01 4.65
N HIS A 197 1.44 -4.94 5.48
CA HIS A 197 1.87 -6.33 5.53
C HIS A 197 0.73 -7.21 5.05
N PHE A 198 0.92 -7.86 3.92
CA PHE A 198 -0.08 -8.70 3.26
C PHE A 198 0.25 -10.17 3.45
N SER A 199 -0.78 -11.00 3.63
CA SER A 199 -0.62 -12.45 3.59
C SER A 199 -1.73 -13.12 2.76
N PHE A 200 -1.37 -14.21 2.09
CA PHE A 200 -2.31 -15.12 1.45
C PHE A 200 -1.76 -16.53 1.52
N ARG A 201 -2.47 -17.41 2.22
CA ARG A 201 -2.02 -18.78 2.54
C ARG A 201 -0.64 -18.75 3.23
N ALA A 202 0.37 -19.39 2.64
CA ALA A 202 1.73 -19.47 3.16
C ALA A 202 2.67 -18.40 2.58
N ALA A 203 2.16 -17.45 1.79
CA ALA A 203 2.96 -16.36 1.23
C ALA A 203 2.65 -15.05 1.97
N ALA A 204 3.69 -14.26 2.20
CA ALA A 204 3.58 -12.92 2.74
C ALA A 204 4.47 -11.94 1.95
N GLY A 205 4.07 -10.68 2.00
CA GLY A 205 4.83 -9.61 1.40
C GLY A 205 4.38 -8.26 1.93
N ARG A 206 5.28 -7.30 1.89
CA ARG A 206 5.06 -5.98 2.45
C ARG A 206 5.35 -4.88 1.45
N THR A 207 4.79 -3.72 1.71
CA THR A 207 5.12 -2.47 1.00
C THR A 207 5.04 -1.30 1.96
N HIS A 208 5.68 -0.20 1.60
CA HIS A 208 5.72 1.02 2.40
C HIS A 208 5.34 2.20 1.52
N SER A 209 4.19 2.82 1.81
CA SER A 209 3.64 3.97 1.07
C SER A 209 3.77 3.84 -0.46
N PRO A 210 3.27 2.76 -1.10
CA PRO A 210 3.42 2.56 -2.54
C PRO A 210 2.72 3.64 -3.35
N HIS A 211 3.24 3.94 -4.54
CA HIS A 211 2.59 4.84 -5.47
C HIS A 211 1.21 4.28 -5.90
N PRO A 212 0.11 5.07 -5.92
CA PRO A 212 -1.24 4.57 -6.16
C PRO A 212 -1.44 3.82 -7.49
N GLU A 213 -0.63 4.15 -8.50
CA GLU A 213 -0.73 3.56 -9.83
C GLU A 213 0.00 2.22 -9.98
N THR A 214 0.82 1.81 -9.00
CA THR A 214 1.51 0.52 -9.06
C THR A 214 0.62 -0.61 -8.53
N ALA A 215 0.95 -1.86 -8.85
CA ALA A 215 0.18 -3.01 -8.36
C ALA A 215 0.06 -3.08 -6.81
N PRO A 216 1.13 -2.86 -6.01
CA PRO A 216 1.00 -2.69 -4.56
C PRO A 216 0.13 -1.50 -4.15
N GLY A 217 0.20 -0.37 -4.86
CA GLY A 217 -0.66 0.80 -4.62
C GLY A 217 -2.14 0.47 -4.77
N ARG A 218 -2.51 -0.23 -5.85
CA ARG A 218 -3.87 -0.74 -6.07
C ARG A 218 -4.31 -1.74 -5.01
N LEU A 219 -3.40 -2.59 -4.50
CA LEU A 219 -3.71 -3.52 -3.42
C LEU A 219 -3.99 -2.79 -2.10
N VAL A 220 -3.24 -1.72 -1.82
CA VAL A 220 -3.47 -0.82 -0.69
C VAL A 220 -4.81 -0.09 -0.84
N GLU A 221 -5.11 0.46 -2.02
CA GLU A 221 -6.39 1.11 -2.32
C GLU A 221 -7.57 0.15 -2.11
N LEU A 222 -7.47 -1.08 -2.61
CA LEU A 222 -8.45 -2.14 -2.39
C LEU A 222 -8.63 -2.42 -0.88
N SER A 223 -7.53 -2.46 -0.12
CA SER A 223 -7.57 -2.70 1.33
C SER A 223 -8.32 -1.61 2.10
N HIS A 224 -8.09 -0.34 1.74
CA HIS A 224 -8.82 0.79 2.32
C HIS A 224 -10.29 0.82 1.89
N ALA A 225 -10.59 0.49 0.63
CA ALA A 225 -11.98 0.36 0.18
C ALA A 225 -12.73 -0.75 0.94
N LEU A 226 -12.06 -1.87 1.23
CA LEU A 226 -12.62 -2.96 2.04
C LEU A 226 -12.79 -2.56 3.51
N ARG A 227 -11.84 -1.81 4.09
CA ARG A 227 -12.00 -1.22 5.42
C ARG A 227 -13.25 -0.33 5.48
N ALA A 228 -13.38 0.61 4.54
CA ALA A 228 -14.53 1.49 4.44
C ALA A 228 -15.84 0.69 4.25
N TYR A 229 -15.80 -0.40 3.49
CA TYR A 229 -16.95 -1.29 3.32
C TYR A 229 -17.41 -1.92 4.64
N VAL A 230 -16.47 -2.35 5.49
CA VAL A 230 -16.77 -2.93 6.81
C VAL A 230 -17.31 -1.87 7.78
N GLU A 231 -16.73 -0.67 7.78
CA GLU A 231 -17.13 0.45 8.65
C GLU A 231 -18.49 1.07 8.23
N ALA A 232 -18.86 0.95 6.96
CA ALA A 232 -20.09 1.53 6.43
C ALA A 232 -21.37 0.87 6.96
N SER A 233 -22.43 1.68 7.02
CA SER A 233 -23.79 1.19 7.24
C SER A 233 -24.30 0.38 6.03
N ASP A 234 -25.31 -0.45 6.24
CA ASP A 234 -25.90 -1.30 5.20
C ASP A 234 -26.31 -0.50 3.94
N ALA A 235 -26.85 0.72 4.12
CA ALA A 235 -27.25 1.59 3.02
C ALA A 235 -26.06 2.11 2.20
N ALA A 236 -24.93 2.40 2.85
CA ALA A 236 -23.73 2.96 2.19
C ALA A 236 -22.84 1.88 1.53
N ARG A 237 -22.92 0.62 1.99
CA ARG A 237 -22.10 -0.49 1.47
C ARG A 237 -22.25 -0.72 -0.02
N SER A 238 -23.44 -0.52 -0.58
CA SER A 238 -23.68 -0.71 -2.02
C SER A 238 -22.85 0.22 -2.89
N ALA A 239 -22.64 1.48 -2.46
CA ALA A 239 -21.82 2.43 -3.20
C ALA A 239 -20.33 2.07 -3.12
N ILE A 240 -19.85 1.69 -1.94
CA ILE A 240 -18.45 1.30 -1.71
C ILE A 240 -18.12 -0.01 -2.43
N ARG A 241 -19.07 -0.95 -2.51
CA ARG A 241 -18.91 -2.23 -3.21
C ARG A 241 -18.45 -2.05 -4.66
N ASN A 242 -18.93 -1.00 -5.35
CA ASN A 242 -18.49 -0.72 -6.72
C ASN A 242 -17.00 -0.36 -6.78
N SER A 243 -16.48 0.41 -5.83
CA SER A 243 -15.04 0.73 -5.74
C SER A 243 -14.19 -0.52 -5.49
N VAL A 244 -14.66 -1.42 -4.61
CA VAL A 244 -14.00 -2.72 -4.37
C VAL A 244 -13.97 -3.55 -5.65
N LEU A 245 -15.09 -3.64 -6.38
CA LEU A 245 -15.19 -4.40 -7.62
C LEU A 245 -14.27 -3.86 -8.73
N VAL A 246 -14.17 -2.53 -8.88
CA VAL A 246 -13.26 -1.90 -9.86
C VAL A 246 -11.81 -2.32 -9.60
N ASN A 247 -11.39 -2.29 -8.33
CA ASN A 247 -10.04 -2.71 -7.95
C ASN A 247 -9.81 -4.21 -8.18
N VAL A 248 -10.77 -5.06 -7.81
CA VAL A 248 -10.71 -6.51 -8.04
C VAL A 248 -10.60 -6.84 -9.54
N GLU A 249 -11.35 -6.15 -10.39
CA GLU A 249 -11.34 -6.38 -11.84
C GLU A 249 -10.02 -5.95 -12.48
N TRP A 250 -9.41 -4.86 -12.00
CA TRP A 250 -8.07 -4.46 -12.42
C TRP A 250 -7.06 -5.60 -12.19
N PHE A 251 -7.08 -6.23 -11.02
CA PHE A 251 -6.21 -7.37 -10.74
C PHE A 251 -6.51 -8.58 -11.63
N ARG A 252 -7.76 -8.82 -12.05
CA ARG A 252 -8.07 -9.92 -12.98
C ARG A 252 -7.41 -9.73 -14.35
N GLN A 253 -7.22 -8.49 -14.78
CA GLN A 253 -6.56 -8.14 -16.03
C GLN A 253 -5.03 -8.08 -15.90
N LEU A 254 -4.50 -7.96 -14.68
CA LEU A 254 -3.07 -7.97 -14.42
C LEU A 254 -2.45 -9.31 -14.86
N ALA A 255 -1.50 -9.27 -15.79
CA ALA A 255 -0.79 -10.45 -16.29
C ALA A 255 0.09 -11.11 -15.21
#